data_AF-A0A7U9SVC8-F1
#
_entry.id   AF-A0A7U9SVC8-F1
#
_cell.length_a   1.000
_cell.length_b   1.000
_cell.length_c   1.000
_cell.angle_alpha   90.00
_cell.angle_beta   90.00
_cell.angle_gamma   90.00
#
_symmetry.space_group_name_H-M   'P 1'
#
loop_
_entity.id
_entity.type
_entity.pdbx_description
1 polymer ?
#
loop_
_entity_poly.entity_id
_entity_poly.type
_entity_poly.pdbx_seq_one_letter_code
_entity_poly.pdbx_strand_id
1 'polypeptide(L)'
;MIWADFEDISGVKISLEEVEYELTVKEEGKEKIWYYQDDEIETDDFRNALNSLSASAFTEEEPADKEEISLTLQIDNENQPEAEIELYRYDGNKCLAVVDGEPVSLVDRSHVVDLIEAVNAIVLN
;
A
#
# COMPACT_ATOMS: atom_id res chain seq x y z
N MET A 1 4.50 -9.47 6.61
CA MET A 1 5.84 -8.86 6.61
C MET A 1 6.08 -8.46 5.19
N ILE A 2 6.07 -7.17 4.89
CA ILE A 2 6.40 -6.68 3.54
C ILE A 2 7.89 -6.99 3.33
N TRP A 3 8.21 -7.57 2.18
CA TRP A 3 9.52 -8.17 1.92
C TRP A 3 10.60 -7.14 1.55
N ALA A 4 10.20 -5.90 1.29
CA ALA A 4 11.05 -4.77 0.98
C ALA A 4 11.10 -3.77 2.14
N ASP A 5 12.27 -3.20 2.41
CA ASP A 5 12.35 -2.06 3.31
C ASP A 5 11.67 -0.86 2.63
N PHE A 6 11.02 0.00 3.42
CA PHE A 6 10.43 1.22 2.88
C PHE A 6 11.49 2.10 2.22
N GLU A 7 12.74 2.00 2.67
CA GLU A 7 13.91 2.67 2.07
C GLU A 7 14.22 2.20 0.64
N ASP A 8 13.80 0.99 0.26
CA ASP A 8 14.02 0.44 -1.08
C ASP A 8 12.91 0.85 -2.07
N ILE A 9 11.84 1.47 -1.59
CA ILE A 9 10.73 1.92 -2.44
C ILE A 9 11.17 3.18 -3.22
N SER A 10 10.90 3.18 -4.53
CA SER A 10 11.15 4.31 -5.45
C SER A 10 9.88 4.97 -5.98
N GLY A 11 8.72 4.38 -5.68
CA GLY A 11 7.43 5.00 -5.92
C GLY A 11 6.30 4.06 -5.59
N VAL A 12 5.10 4.61 -5.55
CA VAL A 12 3.89 3.85 -5.21
C VAL A 12 2.76 4.31 -6.12
N LYS A 13 2.11 3.36 -6.78
CA LYS A 13 0.81 3.57 -7.41
C LYS A 13 -0.28 3.10 -6.45
N ILE A 14 -1.35 3.87 -6.36
CA ILE A 14 -2.44 3.63 -5.42
C ILE A 14 -3.75 3.69 -6.20
N SER A 15 -4.60 2.69 -6.07
CA SER A 15 -6.01 2.76 -6.48
C SER A 15 -6.88 2.86 -5.24
N LEU A 16 -7.71 3.87 -5.16
CA LEU A 16 -8.70 4.04 -4.11
C LEU A 16 -10.00 4.55 -4.73
N GLU A 17 -11.08 3.78 -4.58
CA GLU A 17 -12.39 4.08 -5.16
C GLU A 17 -12.34 4.35 -6.67
N GLU A 18 -11.60 3.53 -7.41
CA GLU A 18 -11.39 3.66 -8.87
C GLU A 18 -10.63 4.93 -9.30
N VAL A 19 -10.02 5.65 -8.34
CA VAL A 19 -9.14 6.79 -8.61
C VAL A 19 -7.68 6.36 -8.39
N GLU A 20 -6.84 6.64 -9.38
CA GLU A 20 -5.42 6.34 -9.33
C GLU A 20 -4.60 7.53 -8.84
N TYR A 21 -3.65 7.27 -7.95
CA TYR A 21 -2.68 8.21 -7.43
C TYR A 21 -1.27 7.66 -7.60
N GLU A 22 -0.29 8.52 -7.82
CA GLU A 22 1.11 8.15 -7.96
C GLU A 22 1.96 8.99 -7.03
N LEU A 23 2.64 8.31 -6.10
CA LEU A 23 3.66 8.88 -5.24
C LEU A 23 5.03 8.58 -5.87
N THR A 24 5.86 9.60 -6.00
CA THR A 24 7.19 9.46 -6.63
C THR A 24 8.29 9.81 -5.66
N VAL A 25 9.42 9.13 -5.79
CA VAL A 25 10.61 9.41 -5.00
C VAL A 25 11.68 10.05 -5.88
N LYS A 26 12.30 11.13 -5.39
CA LYS A 26 13.52 11.70 -5.97
C LYS A 26 14.66 11.57 -4.98
N GLU A 27 15.80 11.10 -5.45
CA GLU A 27 17.03 11.10 -4.66
C GLU A 27 17.69 12.48 -4.71
N GLU A 28 17.73 13.17 -3.57
CA GLU A 28 18.48 14.39 -3.40
C GLU A 28 19.74 14.10 -2.55
N GLY A 29 20.81 13.75 -3.25
CA GLY A 29 22.10 13.43 -2.61
C GLY A 29 22.08 12.07 -1.91
N LYS A 30 21.74 12.06 -0.61
CA LYS A 30 21.62 10.83 0.20
C LYS A 30 20.22 10.66 0.80
N GLU A 31 19.32 11.59 0.53
CA GLU A 31 17.97 11.60 1.07
C GLU A 31 16.99 11.25 -0.04
N LYS A 32 15.98 10.43 0.29
CA LYS A 32 14.85 10.13 -0.57
C LYS A 32 13.72 11.09 -0.20
N ILE A 33 13.34 11.98 -1.11
CA ILE A 33 12.25 12.94 -0.92
C ILE A 33 11.04 12.46 -1.72
N TRP A 34 9.89 12.43 -1.07
CA TRP A 34 8.63 11.94 -1.64
C TRP A 34 7.80 13.10 -2.19
N TYR A 35 7.13 12.85 -3.31
CA TYR A 35 6.32 13.83 -4.01
C TYR A 35 4.98 13.27 -4.45
N TYR A 36 3.95 14.11 -4.40
CA TYR A 36 2.66 13.93 -5.06
C TYR A 36 2.33 15.18 -5.87
N GLN A 37 2.06 15.05 -7.16
CA GLN A 37 1.78 16.18 -8.07
C GLN A 37 2.82 17.32 -8.02
N ASP A 38 4.11 16.98 -7.90
CA ASP A 38 5.25 17.90 -7.74
C ASP A 38 5.39 18.60 -6.39
N ASP A 39 4.44 18.43 -5.46
CA ASP A 39 4.56 18.90 -4.08
C ASP A 39 5.26 17.85 -3.20
N GLU A 40 6.17 18.31 -2.34
CA GLU A 40 6.85 17.48 -1.34
C GLU A 40 5.87 17.04 -0.26
N ILE A 41 5.89 15.76 0.12
CA ILE A 41 4.96 15.16 1.08
C ILE A 41 5.67 14.43 2.22
N GLU A 42 5.07 14.46 3.41
CA GLU A 42 5.45 13.59 4.51
C GLU A 42 4.78 12.21 4.36
N THR A 43 5.55 11.14 4.53
CA THR A 43 5.06 9.76 4.34
C THR A 43 5.12 8.91 5.61
N ASP A 44 5.39 9.51 6.77
CA ASP A 44 5.54 8.76 8.02
C ASP A 44 4.26 7.99 8.38
N ASP A 45 3.09 8.63 8.28
CA ASP A 45 1.81 7.99 8.57
C ASP A 45 1.48 6.89 7.55
N PHE A 46 1.75 7.14 6.26
CA PHE A 46 1.58 6.13 5.20
C PHE A 46 2.48 4.90 5.45
N ARG A 47 3.76 5.13 5.75
CA ARG A 47 4.73 4.09 6.10
C ARG A 47 4.28 3.30 7.32
N ASN A 48 3.80 3.98 8.36
CA ASN A 48 3.34 3.34 9.58
C ASN A 48 2.10 2.48 9.34
N ALA A 49 1.13 2.99 8.58
CA ALA A 49 -0.08 2.26 8.24
C ALA A 49 0.23 1.01 7.39
N LEU A 50 1.08 1.16 6.37
CA LEU A 50 1.53 0.05 5.53
C LEU A 50 2.23 -1.05 6.35
N ASN A 51 3.11 -0.67 7.28
CA ASN A 51 3.78 -1.62 8.19
C ASN A 51 2.84 -2.25 9.23
N SER A 52 1.71 -1.61 9.53
CA SER A 52 0.72 -2.12 10.48
C SER A 52 -0.20 -3.17 9.87
N LEU A 53 -0.18 -3.35 8.54
CA LEU A 53 -0.86 -4.44 7.86
C LEU A 53 -0.28 -5.79 8.32
N SER A 54 -0.95 -6.39 9.29
CA SER A 54 -0.59 -7.67 9.87
C SER A 54 -1.62 -8.74 9.52
N ALA A 55 -1.13 -9.90 9.10
CA ALA A 55 -1.96 -11.04 8.82
C ALA A 55 -2.59 -11.56 10.11
N SER A 56 -3.91 -11.56 10.16
CA SER A 56 -4.68 -12.13 11.27
C SER A 56 -4.93 -13.64 11.08
N ALA A 57 -5.04 -14.10 9.83
CA ALA A 57 -5.11 -15.51 9.45
C ALA A 57 -4.67 -15.69 7.98
N PHE A 58 -4.06 -16.81 7.63
CA PHE A 58 -3.80 -17.16 6.22
C PHE A 58 -5.04 -17.76 5.58
N THR A 59 -5.24 -17.52 4.28
CA THR A 59 -6.41 -18.02 3.54
C THR A 59 -6.09 -18.20 2.06
N GLU A 60 -6.86 -19.05 1.39
CA GLU A 60 -6.85 -19.28 -0.06
C GLU A 60 -8.20 -18.86 -0.68
N GLU A 61 -9.00 -18.09 0.05
CA GLU A 61 -10.28 -17.58 -0.44
C GLU A 61 -10.06 -16.49 -1.50
N GLU A 62 -10.89 -16.52 -2.53
CA GLU A 62 -10.85 -15.55 -3.64
C GLU A 62 -11.57 -14.25 -3.27
N PRO A 63 -11.15 -13.09 -3.81
CA PRO A 63 -11.87 -11.83 -3.68
C PRO A 63 -13.32 -11.95 -4.20
N ALA A 64 -14.28 -11.55 -3.38
CA ALA A 64 -15.71 -11.67 -3.70
C ALA A 64 -16.52 -10.37 -3.54
N ASP A 65 -15.93 -9.33 -2.95
CA ASP A 65 -16.57 -8.05 -2.64
C ASP A 65 -15.67 -6.87 -3.07
N LYS A 66 -16.04 -5.64 -2.70
CA LYS A 66 -15.38 -4.38 -3.08
C LYS A 66 -13.88 -4.37 -2.72
N GLU A 67 -13.05 -3.93 -3.67
CA GLU A 67 -11.68 -3.46 -3.42
C GLU A 67 -11.71 -2.18 -2.56
N GLU A 68 -11.12 -2.23 -1.36
CA GLU A 68 -11.03 -1.08 -0.46
C GLU A 68 -9.86 -0.18 -0.87
N ILE A 69 -8.71 -0.76 -1.24
CA ILE A 69 -7.53 -0.06 -1.75
C ILE A 69 -6.59 -1.08 -2.43
N SER A 70 -5.86 -0.67 -3.46
CA SER A 70 -4.70 -1.40 -3.98
C SER A 70 -3.46 -0.53 -4.08
N LEU A 71 -2.30 -1.16 -3.95
CA LEU A 71 -0.98 -0.53 -3.94
C LEU A 71 -0.05 -1.33 -4.86
N THR A 72 0.63 -0.66 -5.77
CA THR A 72 1.80 -1.21 -6.48
C THR A 72 3.03 -0.49 -5.98
N LEU A 73 3.85 -1.17 -5.19
CA LEU A 73 5.11 -0.66 -4.66
C LEU A 73 6.20 -0.88 -5.71
N GLN A 74 6.84 0.19 -6.17
CA GLN A 74 8.01 0.11 -7.04
C GLN A 74 9.26 0.03 -6.15
N ILE A 75 10.11 -0.97 -6.38
CA ILE A 75 11.24 -1.30 -5.51
C ILE A 75 12.52 -1.22 -6.34
N ASP A 76 13.55 -0.56 -5.81
CA ASP A 76 14.89 -0.46 -6.40
C ASP A 76 15.68 -1.78 -6.26
N ASN A 77 15.10 -2.90 -6.73
CA ASN A 77 15.68 -4.22 -6.66
C ASN A 77 15.65 -4.91 -8.04
N GLU A 78 16.82 -5.39 -8.48
CA GLU A 78 16.97 -6.04 -9.80
C GLU A 78 16.16 -7.34 -9.94
N ASN A 79 15.78 -8.01 -8.84
CA ASN A 79 15.11 -9.31 -8.87
C ASN A 79 13.58 -9.23 -8.78
N GLN A 80 13.07 -8.28 -7.98
CA GLN A 80 11.63 -8.07 -7.80
C GLN A 80 11.39 -6.55 -7.78
N PRO A 81 11.17 -5.95 -8.97
CA PRO A 81 11.09 -4.50 -9.11
C PRO A 81 9.73 -3.94 -8.64
N GLU A 82 8.74 -4.80 -8.41
CA GLU A 82 7.42 -4.40 -7.97
C GLU A 82 6.80 -5.43 -7.03
N ALA A 83 5.95 -4.96 -6.14
CA ALA A 83 5.07 -5.77 -5.31
C ALA A 83 3.66 -5.16 -5.34
N GLU A 84 2.67 -5.96 -5.73
CA GLU A 84 1.27 -5.59 -5.75
C GLU A 84 0.57 -6.07 -4.48
N ILE A 85 -0.20 -5.19 -3.85
CA ILE A 85 -0.99 -5.48 -2.65
C ILE A 85 -2.41 -4.97 -2.91
N GLU A 86 -3.38 -5.86 -2.91
CA GLU A 86 -4.79 -5.53 -3.06
C GLU A 86 -5.54 -5.94 -1.79
N LEU A 87 -6.39 -5.04 -1.28
CA LEU A 87 -7.15 -5.25 -0.06
C LEU A 87 -8.64 -5.22 -0.38
N TYR A 88 -9.26 -6.39 -0.39
CA TYR A 88 -10.68 -6.56 -0.67
C TYR A 88 -11.48 -6.69 0.62
N ARG A 89 -12.69 -6.15 0.68
CA ARG A 89 -13.58 -6.40 1.80
C ARG A 89 -13.88 -7.90 1.89
N TYR A 90 -13.71 -8.47 3.07
CA TYR A 90 -14.06 -9.87 3.35
C TYR A 90 -15.34 -9.96 4.17
N ASP A 91 -15.39 -9.22 5.28
CA ASP A 91 -16.57 -9.04 6.10
C ASP A 91 -16.61 -7.64 6.73
N GLY A 92 -17.43 -7.42 7.76
CA GLY A 92 -17.52 -6.13 8.44
C GLY A 92 -16.25 -5.69 9.21
N ASN A 93 -15.34 -6.63 9.48
CA ASN A 93 -14.17 -6.45 10.34
C ASN A 93 -12.85 -6.82 9.67
N LYS A 94 -12.87 -7.54 8.54
CA LYS A 94 -11.69 -8.07 7.86
C LYS A 94 -11.66 -7.68 6.38
N CYS A 95 -10.45 -7.55 5.87
CA CYS A 95 -10.16 -7.51 4.45
C CYS A 95 -9.32 -8.73 4.05
N LEU A 96 -9.54 -9.24 2.85
CA LEU A 96 -8.67 -10.21 2.19
C LEU A 96 -7.52 -9.44 1.54
N ALA A 97 -6.29 -9.82 1.88
CA ALA A 97 -5.08 -9.36 1.22
C ALA A 97 -4.69 -10.35 0.12
N VAL A 98 -4.58 -9.82 -1.09
CA VAL A 98 -4.00 -10.47 -2.26
C VAL A 98 -2.66 -9.80 -2.51
N VAL A 99 -1.61 -10.59 -2.70
CA VAL A 99 -0.26 -10.09 -2.98
C VAL A 99 0.23 -10.72 -4.27
N ASP A 100 0.64 -9.90 -5.23
CA ASP A 100 1.07 -10.33 -6.57
C ASP A 100 0.05 -11.27 -7.24
N GLY A 101 -1.24 -10.98 -7.08
CA GLY A 101 -2.35 -11.77 -7.62
C GLY A 101 -2.69 -13.07 -6.86
N GLU A 102 -1.97 -13.40 -5.77
CA GLU A 102 -2.26 -14.57 -4.95
C GLU A 102 -2.93 -14.16 -3.63
N PRO A 103 -4.12 -14.70 -3.28
CA PRO A 103 -4.70 -14.52 -1.96
C PRO A 103 -3.79 -15.11 -0.88
N VAL A 104 -3.43 -14.29 0.11
CA VAL A 104 -2.46 -14.70 1.14
C VAL A 104 -3.07 -14.75 2.53
N SER A 105 -3.85 -13.73 2.93
CA SER A 105 -4.27 -13.60 4.32
C SER A 105 -5.46 -12.68 4.52
N LEU A 106 -6.12 -12.82 5.67
CA LEU A 106 -7.08 -11.86 6.19
C LEU A 106 -6.36 -10.85 7.08
N VAL A 107 -6.63 -9.56 6.89
CA VAL A 107 -6.13 -8.44 7.70
C VAL A 107 -7.28 -7.75 8.41
N ASP A 108 -7.00 -7.13 9.56
CA ASP A 108 -8.01 -6.31 10.24
C ASP A 108 -8.37 -5.08 9.41
N ARG A 109 -9.67 -4.91 9.16
CA ARG A 109 -10.20 -3.80 8.36
C ARG A 109 -9.87 -2.45 8.98
N SER A 110 -9.68 -2.37 10.30
CA SER A 110 -9.21 -1.13 10.95
C SER A 110 -7.85 -0.69 10.41
N HIS A 111 -6.91 -1.62 10.19
CA HIS A 111 -5.59 -1.28 9.63
C HIS A 111 -5.67 -0.89 8.16
N VAL A 112 -6.62 -1.47 7.41
CA VAL A 112 -6.90 -1.04 6.03
C VAL A 112 -7.49 0.37 6.00
N VAL A 113 -8.36 0.69 6.95
CA VAL A 113 -8.91 2.05 7.11
C VAL A 113 -7.80 3.04 7.47
N ASP A 114 -6.91 2.70 8.42
CA ASP A 114 -5.76 3.55 8.78
C ASP A 114 -4.89 3.87 7.55
N LEU A 115 -4.67 2.87 6.67
CA LEU A 115 -3.95 3.05 5.41
C LEU A 115 -4.68 3.99 4.45
N ILE A 116 -6.00 3.80 4.28
CA ILE A 116 -6.84 4.67 3.44
C ILE A 116 -6.82 6.11 3.95
N GLU A 117 -6.89 6.31 5.27
CA GLU A 117 -6.81 7.64 5.89
C GLU A 117 -5.45 8.30 5.64
N ALA A 118 -4.35 7.56 5.77
CA ALA A 118 -3.01 8.06 5.47
C ALA A 118 -2.84 8.46 4.00
N VAL A 119 -3.39 7.67 3.06
CA VAL A 119 -3.41 8.03 1.63
C VAL A 119 -4.24 9.28 1.39
N ASN A 120 -5.44 9.36 1.96
CA ASN A 120 -6.31 10.53 1.82
C ASN A 120 -5.66 11.81 2.37
N ALA A 121 -4.91 11.71 3.46
CA ALA A 121 -4.15 12.84 4.01
C ALA A 121 -3.09 13.38 3.03
N ILE A 122 -2.54 12.53 2.16
CA ILE A 122 -1.60 12.92 1.11
C ILE A 122 -2.35 13.54 -0.09
N VAL A 123 -3.37 12.85 -0.60
CA VAL A 123 -3.96 13.18 -1.92
C VAL A 123 -5.02 14.28 -1.90
N LEU A 124 -5.52 14.65 -0.71
CA LEU A 124 -6.53 15.70 -0.51
C LEU A 124 -5.96 17.00 0.09
N ASN A 125 -4.63 17.11 0.25
CA ASN A 125 -3.97 18.32 0.75
C ASN A 125 -4.06 19.51 -0.21
#